data_AF-A0A7Y2FGR0-F1
#
_entry.id   AF-A0A7Y2FGR0-F1
#
_cell.length_a   1.000
_cell.length_b   1.000
_cell.length_c   1.000
_cell.angle_alpha   90.00
_cell.angle_beta   90.00
_cell.angle_gamma   90.00
#
_symmetry.space_group_name_H-M   'P 1'
#
loop_
_entity.id
_entity.type
_entity.pdbx_description
1 polymer ?
#
loop_
_entity_poly.entity_id
_entity_poly.type
_entity_poly.pdbx_seq_one_letter_code
_entity_poly.pdbx_strand_id
1 'polypeptide(L)' 'MSEELSQSELRHDPIQKRWVIIAASRSGRPDSFSMASEELKDDADCPFCEGNESLTPPEIIALRENGGADEPG' A
#
# COMPACT_ATOMS: atom_id res chain seq x y z
N MET A 1 14.38 -25.20 23.92
CA MET A 1 15.01 -24.36 22.87
C MET A 1 13.93 -23.49 22.23
N SER A 2 13.38 -22.53 22.98
CA SER A 2 12.23 -21.72 22.51
C SER A 2 12.15 -20.31 23.13
N GLU A 3 13.14 -19.89 23.93
CA GLU A 3 13.03 -18.67 24.74
C GLU A 3 13.68 -17.42 24.11
N GLU A 4 14.16 -17.48 22.87
CA GLU A 4 14.85 -16.32 22.25
C GLU A 4 13.92 -15.39 21.44
N LEU A 5 12.68 -15.80 21.12
CA LEU A 5 11.73 -14.98 20.36
C LEU A 5 10.94 -13.95 21.22
N SER A 6 11.23 -13.87 22.52
CA SER A 6 10.47 -13.06 23.49
C SER A 6 11.09 -11.68 23.80
N GLN A 7 12.36 -11.46 23.42
CA GLN A 7 13.06 -10.22 23.78
C GLN A 7 12.82 -9.11 22.75
N SER A 8 12.46 -7.91 23.23
CA SER A 8 12.43 -6.72 22.37
C SER A 8 13.85 -6.24 22.09
N GLU A 9 14.14 -5.88 20.85
CA GLU A 9 15.45 -5.41 20.39
C GLU A 9 15.38 -4.06 19.68
N LEU A 10 16.53 -3.39 19.57
CA LEU A 10 16.71 -2.14 18.83
C LEU A 10 17.65 -2.38 17.65
N ARG A 11 17.21 -2.02 16.45
CA ARG A 11 18.03 -2.07 15.22
C ARG A 11 18.22 -0.67 14.65
N HIS A 12 19.44 -0.32 14.28
CA HIS A 12 19.73 0.96 13.63
C HIS A 12 19.62 0.81 12.11
N ASP A 13 18.80 1.65 11.49
CA ASP A 13 18.74 1.80 10.03
C ASP A 13 19.83 2.81 9.59
N PRO A 14 20.89 2.37 8.89
CA PRO A 14 21.95 3.27 8.44
C PRO A 14 21.52 4.18 7.27
N ILE A 15 20.46 3.83 6.52
CA ILE A 15 19.96 4.59 5.39
C ILE A 15 19.19 5.81 5.91
N GLN A 16 18.26 5.56 6.83
CA GLN A 16 17.40 6.62 7.40
C GLN A 16 17.96 7.21 8.70
N LYS A 17 19.07 6.67 9.21
CA LYS A 17 19.76 7.09 10.45
C LYS A 17 18.83 7.13 11.67
N ARG A 18 18.02 6.09 11.83
CA ARG A 18 17.04 5.98 12.91
C ARG A 18 17.09 4.62 13.58
N TRP A 19 16.71 4.59 14.85
CA TRP A 19 16.53 3.35 15.59
C TRP A 19 15.11 2.84 15.43
N VAL A 20 14.99 1.54 15.22
CA VAL A 20 13.72 0.81 15.05
C VAL A 20 13.60 -0.18 16.19
N ILE A 21 12.44 -0.19 16.86
CA ILE A 21 12.12 -1.16 17.91
C ILE A 21 11.47 -2.37 17.25
N ILE A 22 12.00 -3.57 17.53
CA ILE A 22 11.37 -4.84 17.16
C ILE A 22 10.87 -5.50 18.43
N ALA A 23 9.57 -5.73 18.51
CA ALA A 23 8.90 -6.31 19.67
C ALA A 23 7.88 -7.37 19.22
N ALA A 24 8.37 -8.56 18.85
CA ALA A 24 7.58 -9.63 18.23
C ALA A 24 6.32 -10.00 19.04
N SER A 25 6.42 -10.04 20.37
CA SER A 25 5.31 -10.33 21.29
C SER A 25 4.13 -9.34 21.21
N ARG A 26 4.27 -8.20 20.53
CA ARG A 26 3.15 -7.25 20.32
C ARG A 26 2.11 -7.75 19.33
N SER A 27 2.46 -8.69 18.44
CA SER A 27 1.54 -9.23 17.42
C SER A 27 0.32 -9.95 18.01
N GLY A 28 0.43 -10.47 19.25
CA GLY A 28 -0.66 -11.16 19.93
C GLY A 28 -1.70 -10.27 20.59
N ARG A 29 -1.60 -8.92 20.51
CA ARG A 29 -2.63 -8.07 21.12
C ARG A 29 -3.92 -8.18 20.29
N PRO A 30 -5.09 -8.26 20.94
CA PRO A 30 -6.38 -8.50 20.26
C PRO A 30 -6.77 -7.43 19.23
N ASP A 31 -6.14 -6.25 19.25
CA ASP A 31 -6.41 -5.13 18.35
C ASP A 31 -5.27 -4.90 17.31
N SER A 32 -4.27 -5.79 17.25
CA SER A 32 -3.05 -5.52 16.44
C SER A 32 -3.30 -5.54 14.93
N PHE A 33 -4.39 -6.16 14.49
CA PHE A 33 -4.73 -6.33 13.09
C PHE A 33 -6.24 -6.21 12.92
N SER A 34 -6.74 -4.98 12.77
CA SER A 34 -8.02 -4.79 12.10
C SER A 34 -7.80 -5.12 10.63
N MET A 35 -8.35 -6.24 10.14
CA MET A 35 -8.59 -6.39 8.72
C MET A 35 -9.58 -5.29 8.35
N ALA A 36 -9.10 -4.21 7.74
CA ALA A 36 -10.00 -3.29 7.09
C ALA A 36 -10.76 -4.12 6.05
N SER A 37 -12.06 -4.28 6.24
CA SER A 37 -12.92 -4.79 5.18
C SER A 37 -12.85 -3.75 4.07
N GLU A 38 -12.06 -4.03 3.04
CA GLU A 38 -12.14 -3.26 1.81
C GLU A 38 -13.49 -3.61 1.17
N GLU A 39 -14.51 -2.80 1.47
CA GLU A 39 -15.67 -2.72 0.60
C GLU A 39 -15.14 -2.30 -0.76
N LEU A 40 -15.21 -3.20 -1.74
CA LEU A 40 -14.88 -2.89 -3.13
C LEU A 40 -15.80 -1.74 -3.53
N LYS A 41 -15.23 -0.55 -3.65
CA LYS A 41 -15.96 0.62 -4.13
C LYS A 41 -16.39 0.33 -5.56
N ASP A 42 -17.64 0.65 -5.86
CA ASP A 42 -18.22 0.50 -7.19
C ASP A 42 -17.32 1.22 -8.22
N ASP A 43 -17.09 0.59 -9.38
CA ASP A 43 -16.15 1.09 -10.41
C ASP A 43 -16.53 2.48 -10.94
N ALA A 44 -17.78 2.93 -10.71
CA ALA A 44 -18.31 4.21 -11.14
C ALA A 44 -17.49 5.42 -10.67
N ASP A 45 -16.86 5.35 -9.49
CA ASP A 45 -16.08 6.45 -8.91
C ASP A 45 -14.56 6.23 -8.99
N CYS A 46 -14.09 5.24 -9.74
CA CYS A 46 -12.66 4.97 -9.87
C CYS A 46 -12.03 5.78 -11.01
N PRO A 47 -11.22 6.82 -10.73
CA PRO A 47 -10.58 7.61 -11.78
C PRO A 47 -9.52 6.84 -12.58
N PHE A 48 -9.15 5.63 -12.15
CA PHE A 48 -8.17 4.78 -12.84
C PHE A 48 -8.80 3.62 -13.63
N CYS A 49 -10.12 3.47 -13.58
CA CYS A 49 -10.81 2.51 -14.44
C CYS A 49 -10.91 3.08 -15.87
N GLU A 50 -10.89 2.20 -16.86
CA GLU A 50 -11.01 2.55 -18.27
C GLU A 50 -12.29 3.35 -18.53
N GLY A 51 -12.20 4.43 -19.31
CA GLY A 51 -13.30 5.35 -19.58
C GLY A 51 -13.38 6.56 -18.64
N ASN A 52 -12.59 6.56 -17.56
CA ASN A 52 -12.55 7.64 -16.57
C ASN A 52 -11.27 8.49 -16.66
N GLU A 53 -10.55 8.46 -17.78
CA GLU A 53 -9.26 9.14 -17.96
C GLU A 53 -9.38 10.65 -17.73
N SER A 54 -10.53 11.24 -18.08
CA SER A 54 -10.85 12.65 -17.79
C SER A 54 -10.88 13.05 -16.31
N LEU A 55 -10.99 12.07 -15.39
CA LEU A 55 -10.90 12.28 -13.95
C LEU A 55 -9.45 12.27 -13.44
N THR A 56 -8.49 11.95 -14.31
CA THR A 56 -7.05 11.98 -14.00
C THR A 56 -6.41 13.29 -14.48
N PRO A 57 -5.26 13.68 -13.91
CA PRO A 57 -4.45 14.76 -14.49
C PRO A 57 -4.00 14.42 -15.92
N PRO A 58 -3.64 15.42 -16.74
CA PRO A 58 -3.25 15.19 -18.13
C PRO A 58 -2.18 14.11 -18.30
N GLU A 59 -2.43 13.21 -19.24
CA GLU A 59 -1.57 12.09 -19.58
C GLU A 59 -0.16 12.55 -19.97
N ILE A 60 0.86 11.94 -19.35
CA ILE A 60 2.27 12.13 -19.73
C ILE A 60 2.70 11.04 -20.73
N ILE A 61 2.29 9.79 -20.48
CA ILE A 61 2.57 8.63 -21.33
C ILE A 61 1.57 7.50 -21.06
N ALA A 62 1.08 6.84 -22.12
CA ALA A 62 0.35 5.58 -22.05
C ALA A 62 0.94 4.56 -23.03
N LEU A 63 0.92 3.29 -22.63
CA LEU A 63 1.32 2.16 -23.49
C LEU A 63 0.05 1.44 -23.96
N ARG A 64 -0.34 1.69 -25.21
CA ARG A 64 -1.59 1.20 -25.81
C ARG A 64 -1.49 1.04 -27.31
N GLU A 65 -2.39 0.27 -27.90
CA GLU A 65 -2.41 0.02 -29.34
C GLU A 65 -3.07 1.16 -30.13
N ASN A 66 -4.12 1.78 -29.57
CA ASN A 66 -4.88 2.86 -30.19
C ASN A 66 -5.35 3.88 -29.12
N GLY A 67 -5.97 4.99 -29.53
CA GLY A 67 -6.49 6.02 -28.63
C GLY A 67 -5.61 7.28 -28.54
N GLY A 68 -6.23 8.42 -28.23
CA GLY A 68 -5.59 9.72 -28.02
C GLY A 68 -5.33 10.03 -26.54
N ALA A 69 -4.51 11.05 -26.24
CA ALA A 69 -4.22 11.43 -24.85
C ALA A 69 -5.52 11.61 -24.03
N ASP A 70 -5.55 11.06 -22.81
CA ASP A 70 -6.71 11.10 -21.92
C ASP A 70 -7.95 10.35 -22.47
N GLU A 71 -7.74 9.32 -23.31
CA GLU A 71 -8.78 8.44 -23.85
C GLU A 71 -8.50 6.96 -23.53
N PRO A 72 -9.54 6.10 -23.52
CA PRO A 72 -9.37 4.66 -23.46
C PRO A 72 -8.55 4.13 -24.65
N GLY A 73 -7.74 3.08 -24.44
CA GLY A 73 -7.03 2.43 -25.53
C GLY A 73 -6.01 1.39 -25.15
#